data_AF-A0A410W6B6-F1
#
_entry.id   AF-A0A410W6B6-F1
#
_cell.length_a   1.000
_cell.length_b   1.000
_cell.length_c   1.000
_cell.angle_alpha   90.00
_cell.angle_beta   90.00
_cell.angle_gamma   90.00
#
_symmetry.space_group_name_H-M   'P 1'
#
loop_
_entity.id
_entity.type
_entity.pdbx_description
1 polymer ?
#
loop_
_entity_poly.entity_id
_entity_poly.type
_entity_poly.pdbx_seq_one_letter_code
_entity_poly.pdbx_strand_id
1 'polypeptide(L)'
;MNKALSVLALCLLTACSAPSPQQQRLQVAASTPIIADIASAIAGDDAEVQSVMPPNADPHIFEPRLSSIRTIATADVVLSNGLLLEEQSLSRALASNTKPGALHVVLGQALPKAGGYQLPLVENAALDTVWLGFRVEGERPEPGHVELRILDAQGPGFIEAFITGTFGSPERLLSSKNTSLVASLPENAHTHVSWAFEQAGEYALELAACFVPDQGDAQPIATQRFRFAVGEAPDGPSVLDQGHEDITVDLNAHSLGFVGDQAPHPDEAVIAVPAQTLQLIPADPAYRFLGRPQQPVYLLHQAVLGKHVHGDVDPHIWLDPSNARAMAQLITQALSRKDPEHAAAYARREQEFLERLQQVEAKMHDHVEGIAPSRRHLLSTHDGFGYLAQAMQLEVAGVVPASATPRDIAALQQTLRDLNVPAVFVDPRELSRSKTLESVAKAQGVKVCTLHSDALGEQAPTYLALLEQNASTLEKCLG
;
A
#
# COMPACT_ATOMS: atom_id res chain seq x y z
N MET A 1 50.17 -39.40 -74.65
CA MET A 1 49.67 -40.42 -73.70
C MET A 1 49.93 -39.90 -72.29
N ASN A 2 48.85 -39.66 -71.53
CA ASN A 2 48.85 -39.10 -70.18
C ASN A 2 49.26 -40.12 -69.11
N LYS A 3 49.68 -39.55 -67.97
CA LYS A 3 49.41 -39.94 -66.55
C LYS A 3 50.70 -40.22 -65.75
N ALA A 4 50.86 -39.84 -64.48
CA ALA A 4 50.26 -38.85 -63.58
C ALA A 4 51.06 -39.00 -62.26
N LEU A 5 51.47 -37.89 -61.64
CA LEU A 5 52.12 -37.87 -60.32
C LEU A 5 51.07 -38.12 -59.21
N SER A 6 51.39 -39.01 -58.26
CA SER A 6 50.61 -39.20 -57.03
C SER A 6 51.04 -38.18 -55.96
N VAL A 7 50.10 -37.37 -55.49
CA VAL A 7 50.24 -36.45 -54.35
C VAL A 7 49.61 -37.10 -53.12
N LEU A 8 50.37 -37.11 -52.02
CA LEU A 8 49.95 -37.59 -50.69
C LEU A 8 49.13 -36.47 -50.00
N ALA A 9 47.85 -36.72 -49.71
CA ALA A 9 46.97 -35.77 -49.03
C ALA A 9 47.01 -35.96 -47.51
N LEU A 10 47.35 -34.89 -46.78
CA LEU A 10 47.35 -34.81 -45.32
C LEU A 10 45.96 -34.35 -44.85
N CYS A 11 45.19 -35.23 -44.19
CA CYS A 11 43.89 -34.88 -43.62
C CYS A 11 44.08 -34.12 -42.29
N LEU A 12 43.79 -32.82 -42.29
CA LEU A 12 43.60 -32.02 -41.08
C LEU A 12 42.19 -32.25 -40.54
N LEU A 13 42.07 -32.89 -39.37
CA LEU A 13 40.83 -32.97 -38.60
C LEU A 13 40.56 -31.61 -37.95
N THR A 14 39.71 -30.81 -38.57
CA THR A 14 39.10 -29.64 -37.94
C THR A 14 38.02 -30.10 -36.96
N ALA A 15 38.31 -30.03 -35.66
CA ALA A 15 37.30 -30.19 -34.62
C ALA A 15 36.36 -28.98 -34.65
N CYS A 16 35.15 -29.17 -35.20
CA CYS A 16 34.07 -28.21 -35.04
C CYS A 16 33.55 -28.30 -33.61
N SER A 17 33.91 -27.34 -32.76
CA SER A 17 33.20 -27.11 -31.49
C SER A 17 31.78 -26.65 -31.82
N ALA A 18 30.79 -27.52 -31.61
CA ALA A 18 29.40 -27.09 -31.62
C ALA A 18 29.19 -26.06 -30.49
N PRO A 19 28.43 -24.96 -30.73
CA PRO A 19 28.04 -24.07 -29.65
C PRO A 19 27.24 -24.88 -28.62
N SER A 20 27.68 -24.86 -27.37
CA SER A 20 26.91 -25.43 -26.26
C SER A 20 25.50 -24.83 -26.28
N PRO A 21 24.43 -25.63 -26.10
CA PRO A 21 23.09 -25.07 -25.95
C PRO A 21 23.13 -24.07 -24.80
N GLN A 22 22.81 -22.81 -25.08
CA GLN A 22 22.67 -21.78 -24.06
C GLN A 22 21.50 -22.22 -23.17
N GLN A 23 21.82 -22.76 -21.99
CA GLN A 23 20.85 -23.21 -21.01
C GLN A 23 19.92 -22.02 -20.74
N GLN A 24 18.63 -22.22 -20.99
CA GLN A 24 17.63 -21.16 -20.88
C GLN A 24 17.60 -20.70 -19.43
N ARG A 25 18.08 -19.48 -19.16
CA ARG A 25 18.18 -18.92 -17.80
C ARG A 25 16.81 -18.89 -17.15
N LEU A 26 16.77 -19.24 -15.86
CA LEU A 26 15.56 -19.16 -15.04
C LEU A 26 15.00 -17.74 -15.09
N GLN A 27 13.72 -17.60 -15.45
CA GLN A 27 13.08 -16.30 -15.56
C GLN A 27 12.35 -15.96 -14.27
N VAL A 28 12.60 -14.79 -13.69
CA VAL A 28 12.03 -14.35 -12.41
C VAL A 28 11.31 -13.02 -12.61
N ALA A 29 10.02 -12.97 -12.29
CA ALA A 29 9.26 -11.73 -12.23
C ALA A 29 9.12 -11.28 -10.77
N ALA A 30 9.43 -10.03 -10.48
CA ALA A 30 9.18 -9.42 -9.16
C ALA A 30 8.17 -8.29 -9.31
N SER A 31 7.18 -8.18 -8.42
CA SER A 31 6.13 -7.16 -8.55
C SER A 31 6.70 -5.74 -8.52
N THR A 32 7.57 -5.45 -7.54
CA THR A 32 8.19 -4.13 -7.33
C THR A 32 9.69 -4.11 -7.67
N PRO A 33 10.27 -2.93 -7.99
CA PRO A 33 11.70 -2.78 -8.19
C PRO A 33 12.54 -3.13 -6.95
N ILE A 34 12.01 -2.96 -5.75
CA ILE A 34 12.69 -3.29 -4.48
C ILE A 34 12.88 -4.80 -4.37
N ILE A 35 11.81 -5.58 -4.58
CA ILE A 35 11.89 -7.04 -4.58
C ILE A 35 12.79 -7.52 -5.72
N ALA A 36 12.72 -6.88 -6.89
CA ALA A 36 13.56 -7.20 -8.03
C ALA A 36 15.06 -7.00 -7.73
N ASP A 37 15.43 -5.93 -7.02
CA ASP A 37 16.84 -5.65 -6.66
C ASP A 37 17.38 -6.68 -5.66
N ILE A 38 16.62 -6.98 -4.59
CA ILE A 38 16.98 -8.04 -3.63
C ILE A 38 17.14 -9.38 -4.36
N ALA A 39 16.17 -9.74 -5.20
CA ALA A 39 16.22 -10.96 -5.97
C ALA A 39 17.38 -10.99 -6.97
N SER A 40 17.71 -9.86 -7.60
CA SER A 40 18.85 -9.76 -8.54
C SER A 40 20.19 -9.99 -7.84
N ALA A 41 20.37 -9.44 -6.63
CA ALA A 41 21.56 -9.70 -5.82
C ALA A 41 21.72 -11.19 -5.49
N ILE A 42 20.61 -11.87 -5.21
CA ILE A 42 20.57 -13.30 -4.89
C ILE A 42 20.57 -14.18 -6.13
N ALA A 43 20.16 -13.71 -7.30
CA ALA A 43 20.06 -14.45 -8.56
C ALA A 43 21.37 -14.43 -9.38
N GLY A 44 22.11 -13.32 -9.34
CA GLY A 44 23.37 -13.17 -10.07
C GLY A 44 23.20 -13.44 -11.57
N ASP A 45 24.19 -14.07 -12.20
CA ASP A 45 24.15 -14.41 -13.63
C ASP A 45 23.37 -15.70 -13.95
N ASP A 46 22.90 -16.42 -12.93
CA ASP A 46 22.28 -17.75 -13.06
C ASP A 46 20.76 -17.66 -13.32
N ALA A 47 20.13 -16.52 -13.00
CA ALA A 47 18.72 -16.24 -13.31
C ALA A 47 18.53 -14.80 -13.81
N GLU A 48 17.52 -14.58 -14.65
CA GLU A 48 17.14 -13.28 -15.18
C GLU A 48 15.96 -12.73 -14.37
N VAL A 49 16.18 -11.64 -13.63
CA VAL A 49 15.17 -11.00 -12.79
C VAL A 49 14.65 -9.74 -13.46
N GLN A 50 13.32 -9.64 -13.58
CA GLN A 50 12.65 -8.47 -14.14
C GLN A 50 11.56 -7.96 -13.18
N SER A 51 11.57 -6.65 -12.93
CA SER A 51 10.47 -5.98 -12.24
C SER A 51 9.26 -5.83 -13.17
N VAL A 52 8.07 -6.16 -12.68
CA VAL A 52 6.78 -6.00 -13.39
C VAL A 52 6.40 -4.53 -13.45
N MET A 53 6.62 -3.80 -12.36
CA MET A 53 6.49 -2.35 -12.29
C MET A 53 7.78 -1.66 -12.76
N PRO A 54 7.68 -0.51 -13.45
CA PRO A 54 8.86 0.30 -13.77
C PRO A 54 9.41 1.01 -12.51
N PRO A 55 10.65 1.52 -12.55
CA PRO A 55 11.19 2.37 -11.49
C PRO A 55 10.30 3.60 -11.23
N ASN A 56 10.28 4.08 -9.98
CA ASN A 56 9.44 5.19 -9.50
C ASN A 56 7.91 4.99 -9.60
N ALA A 57 7.40 3.85 -10.06
CA ALA A 57 5.97 3.56 -10.03
C ALA A 57 5.50 3.30 -8.59
N ASP A 58 4.28 3.73 -8.29
CA ASP A 58 3.61 3.51 -7.02
C ASP A 58 2.86 2.16 -7.03
N PRO A 59 3.21 1.21 -6.14
CA PRO A 59 2.60 -0.12 -6.15
C PRO A 59 1.11 -0.09 -5.78
N HIS A 60 0.67 0.91 -5.03
CA HIS A 60 -0.70 1.04 -4.52
C HIS A 60 -1.70 1.43 -5.61
N ILE A 61 -1.23 1.99 -6.73
CA ILE A 61 -2.08 2.51 -7.82
C ILE A 61 -1.63 2.06 -9.21
N PHE A 62 -0.63 1.17 -9.32
CA PHE A 62 -0.08 0.78 -10.60
C PHE A 62 -1.02 -0.15 -11.39
N GLU A 63 -1.41 0.28 -12.58
CA GLU A 63 -2.17 -0.55 -13.53
C GLU A 63 -1.22 -1.32 -14.48
N PRO A 64 -1.30 -2.66 -14.55
CA PRO A 64 -0.49 -3.48 -15.44
C PRO A 64 -0.73 -3.19 -16.94
N ARG A 65 0.34 -3.24 -17.72
CA ARG A 65 0.30 -3.16 -19.19
C ARG A 65 0.54 -4.53 -19.82
N LEU A 66 0.32 -4.68 -21.13
CA LEU A 66 0.62 -5.92 -21.85
C LEU A 66 2.06 -6.41 -21.66
N SER A 67 3.03 -5.50 -21.52
CA SER A 67 4.41 -5.86 -21.20
C SER A 67 4.53 -6.49 -19.82
N SER A 68 3.85 -5.93 -18.81
CA SER A 68 3.79 -6.48 -17.45
C SER A 68 3.18 -7.88 -17.46
N ILE A 69 2.08 -8.08 -18.19
CA ILE A 69 1.45 -9.39 -18.36
C ILE A 69 2.42 -10.39 -19.00
N ARG A 70 3.16 -9.97 -20.03
CA ARG A 70 4.16 -10.83 -20.68
C ARG A 70 5.27 -11.23 -19.72
N THR A 71 5.82 -10.29 -18.94
CA THR A 71 6.85 -10.57 -17.93
C THR A 71 6.36 -11.63 -16.94
N ILE A 72 5.14 -11.50 -16.43
CA ILE A 72 4.53 -12.47 -15.51
C ILE A 72 4.37 -13.84 -16.20
N ALA A 73 3.78 -13.86 -17.40
CA ALA A 73 3.45 -15.10 -18.12
C ALA A 73 4.67 -15.91 -18.57
N THR A 74 5.85 -15.27 -18.72
CA THR A 74 7.08 -15.97 -19.08
C THR A 74 7.88 -16.48 -17.88
N ALA A 75 7.65 -15.94 -16.68
CA ALA A 75 8.44 -16.25 -15.49
C ALA A 75 8.25 -17.68 -14.97
N ASP A 76 9.34 -18.27 -14.49
CA ASP A 76 9.38 -19.55 -13.76
C ASP A 76 9.18 -19.37 -12.25
N VAL A 77 9.54 -18.18 -11.74
CA VAL A 77 9.30 -17.72 -10.37
C VAL A 77 8.68 -16.33 -10.43
N VAL A 78 7.56 -16.14 -9.72
CA VAL A 78 6.91 -14.86 -9.50
C VAL A 78 7.05 -14.50 -8.01
N LEU A 79 7.58 -13.34 -7.72
CA LEU A 79 7.77 -12.81 -6.37
C LEU A 79 6.87 -11.57 -6.22
N SER A 80 6.01 -11.56 -5.21
CA SER A 80 5.17 -10.40 -4.89
C SER A 80 5.22 -10.07 -3.41
N ASN A 81 4.84 -8.86 -3.05
CA ASN A 81 4.79 -8.41 -1.67
C ASN A 81 3.58 -9.01 -0.95
N GLY A 82 2.38 -8.86 -1.52
CA GLY A 82 1.14 -9.18 -0.83
C GLY A 82 0.81 -8.13 0.23
N LEU A 83 -0.01 -8.52 1.21
CA LEU A 83 -0.50 -7.63 2.28
C LEU A 83 -1.23 -6.38 1.73
N LEU A 84 -1.86 -6.52 0.56
CA LEU A 84 -2.53 -5.45 -0.18
C LEU A 84 -1.60 -4.29 -0.62
N LEU A 85 -0.29 -4.52 -0.73
CA LEU A 85 0.60 -3.52 -1.36
C LEU A 85 0.24 -3.30 -2.83
N GLU A 86 0.15 -4.38 -3.60
CA GLU A 86 -0.14 -4.29 -5.02
C GLU A 86 -1.61 -3.98 -5.25
N GLU A 87 -1.87 -2.93 -6.03
CA GLU A 87 -3.22 -2.59 -6.52
C GLU A 87 -3.95 -3.83 -7.07
N GLN A 88 -5.26 -3.91 -6.88
CA GLN A 88 -6.06 -5.11 -7.18
C GLN A 88 -5.89 -5.61 -8.63
N SER A 89 -5.72 -4.71 -9.61
CA SER A 89 -5.45 -5.08 -10.99
C SER A 89 -4.08 -5.77 -11.16
N LEU A 90 -3.04 -5.32 -10.45
CA LEU A 90 -1.74 -5.97 -10.42
C LEU A 90 -1.78 -7.31 -9.68
N SER A 91 -2.45 -7.36 -8.53
CA SER A 91 -2.66 -8.60 -7.76
C SER A 91 -3.36 -9.67 -8.61
N ARG A 92 -4.45 -9.31 -9.31
CA ARG A 92 -5.13 -10.21 -10.25
C ARG A 92 -4.27 -10.58 -11.45
N ALA A 93 -3.53 -9.63 -12.01
CA ALA A 93 -2.61 -9.92 -13.12
C ALA A 93 -1.56 -10.98 -12.74
N LEU A 94 -0.97 -10.88 -11.54
CA LEU A 94 -0.03 -11.86 -11.00
C LEU A 94 -0.70 -13.24 -10.86
N ALA A 95 -1.88 -13.29 -10.22
CA ALA A 95 -2.60 -14.54 -9.99
C ALA A 95 -3.05 -15.23 -11.29
N SER A 96 -3.65 -14.49 -12.22
CA SER A 96 -4.25 -15.04 -13.44
C SER A 96 -3.25 -15.36 -14.55
N ASN A 97 -2.08 -14.71 -14.57
CA ASN A 97 -1.11 -14.87 -15.66
C ASN A 97 0.14 -15.65 -15.27
N THR A 98 0.29 -16.04 -14.00
CA THR A 98 1.36 -16.97 -13.59
C THR A 98 1.16 -18.31 -14.31
N LYS A 99 2.17 -18.73 -15.08
CA LYS A 99 2.06 -19.95 -15.90
C LYS A 99 1.98 -21.21 -15.02
N PRO A 100 1.26 -22.26 -15.45
CA PRO A 100 1.23 -23.53 -14.74
C PRO A 100 2.62 -24.09 -14.47
N GLY A 101 2.86 -24.48 -13.22
CA GLY A 101 4.14 -25.01 -12.78
C GLY A 101 5.18 -23.95 -12.38
N ALA A 102 4.96 -22.65 -12.59
CA ALA A 102 5.78 -21.62 -11.96
C ALA A 102 5.56 -21.57 -10.43
N LEU A 103 6.55 -21.07 -9.67
CA LEU A 103 6.37 -20.78 -8.24
C LEU A 103 5.97 -19.33 -8.06
N HIS A 104 4.80 -19.08 -7.49
CA HIS A 104 4.43 -17.74 -7.01
C HIS A 104 4.64 -17.69 -5.50
N VAL A 105 5.54 -16.81 -5.05
CA VAL A 105 5.84 -16.58 -3.64
C VAL A 105 5.37 -15.18 -3.27
N VAL A 106 4.42 -15.12 -2.34
CA VAL A 106 3.95 -13.87 -1.76
C VAL A 106 4.71 -13.65 -0.45
N LEU A 107 5.70 -12.75 -0.50
CA LEU A 107 6.74 -12.61 0.52
C LEU A 107 6.15 -12.20 1.86
N GLY A 108 5.23 -11.24 1.89
CA GLY A 108 4.60 -10.74 3.10
C GLY A 108 3.91 -11.83 3.92
N GLN A 109 3.12 -12.72 3.29
CA GLN A 109 2.48 -13.85 3.99
C GLN A 109 3.48 -14.95 4.39
N ALA A 110 4.62 -15.04 3.72
CA ALA A 110 5.65 -16.04 4.01
C ALA A 110 6.67 -15.58 5.08
N LEU A 111 6.76 -14.28 5.38
CA LEU A 111 7.73 -13.69 6.31
C LEU A 111 7.86 -14.45 7.65
N PRO A 112 6.76 -14.78 8.39
CA PRO A 112 6.87 -15.44 9.68
C PRO A 112 7.57 -16.81 9.61
N LYS A 113 7.48 -17.51 8.47
CA LYS A 113 8.12 -18.82 8.27
C LYS A 113 9.63 -18.72 8.09
N ALA A 114 10.15 -17.54 7.76
CA ALA A 114 11.56 -17.25 7.55
C ALA A 114 12.13 -16.32 8.65
N GLY A 115 11.44 -16.19 9.79
CA GLY A 115 11.90 -15.38 10.92
C GLY A 115 11.67 -13.88 10.76
N GLY A 116 10.97 -13.44 9.71
CA GLY A 116 10.43 -12.09 9.60
C GLY A 116 9.13 -11.95 10.39
N TYR A 117 8.52 -10.77 10.36
CA TYR A 117 7.27 -10.49 11.05
C TYR A 117 6.38 -9.54 10.25
N GLN A 118 5.09 -9.60 10.56
CA GLN A 118 4.07 -8.69 10.06
C GLN A 118 3.73 -7.70 11.16
N LEU A 119 3.78 -6.40 10.85
CA LEU A 119 3.40 -5.33 11.75
C LEU A 119 1.90 -5.06 11.56
N PRO A 120 1.06 -5.28 12.58
CA PRO A 120 -0.33 -4.87 12.52
C PRO A 120 -0.42 -3.35 12.36
N LEU A 121 -1.33 -2.88 11.51
CA LEU A 121 -1.66 -1.47 11.48
C LEU A 121 -2.43 -1.13 12.77
N VAL A 122 -1.78 -0.38 13.66
CA VAL A 122 -2.43 0.16 14.86
C VAL A 122 -2.89 1.57 14.52
N GLU A 123 -4.18 1.68 14.26
CA GLU A 123 -4.84 2.94 13.96
C GLU A 123 -5.08 3.73 15.25
N ASN A 124 -4.05 4.41 15.76
CA ASN A 124 -4.18 5.20 16.99
C ASN A 124 -5.03 6.46 16.75
N ALA A 125 -6.30 6.41 17.14
CA ALA A 125 -7.27 7.49 17.01
C ALA A 125 -7.41 8.32 18.30
N ALA A 126 -6.63 9.39 18.42
CA ALA A 126 -6.89 10.45 19.40
C ALA A 126 -7.61 11.64 18.74
N LEU A 127 -8.75 11.39 18.09
CA LEU A 127 -9.54 12.42 17.41
C LEU A 127 -10.93 12.63 18.01
N ASP A 128 -11.40 13.87 17.94
CA ASP A 128 -12.72 14.35 18.41
C ASP A 128 -13.90 13.96 17.49
N THR A 129 -13.69 13.09 16.50
CA THR A 129 -14.71 12.58 15.56
C THR A 129 -14.39 11.15 15.13
N VAL A 130 -15.41 10.32 14.90
CA VAL A 130 -15.25 8.96 14.38
C VAL A 130 -14.62 8.94 12.98
N TRP A 131 -13.66 8.05 12.78
CA TRP A 131 -13.13 7.66 11.48
C TRP A 131 -13.91 6.48 10.95
N LEU A 132 -14.80 6.74 9.99
CA LEU A 132 -15.70 5.73 9.45
C LEU A 132 -15.21 5.17 8.12
N GLY A 133 -14.87 3.90 8.08
CA GLY A 133 -14.44 3.20 6.87
C GLY A 133 -15.37 2.08 6.40
N PHE A 134 -14.87 1.31 5.43
CA PHE A 134 -15.44 0.02 5.03
C PHE A 134 -14.41 -1.07 5.26
N ARG A 135 -14.86 -2.26 5.64
CA ARG A 135 -14.01 -3.45 5.82
C ARG A 135 -14.68 -4.70 5.28
N VAL A 136 -13.86 -5.65 4.85
CA VAL A 136 -14.25 -7.02 4.55
C VAL A 136 -13.42 -7.95 5.41
N GLU A 137 -14.07 -8.78 6.22
CA GLU A 137 -13.42 -9.83 7.00
C GLU A 137 -13.72 -11.21 6.43
N GLY A 138 -12.71 -12.07 6.44
CA GLY A 138 -12.79 -13.43 5.92
C GLY A 138 -12.39 -13.54 4.45
N GLU A 139 -12.29 -14.77 4.00
CA GLU A 139 -11.94 -15.15 2.62
C GLU A 139 -12.81 -16.31 2.17
N ARG A 140 -13.13 -16.36 0.87
CA ARG A 140 -13.81 -17.46 0.23
C ARG A 140 -12.82 -18.33 -0.55
N PRO A 141 -13.14 -19.62 -0.75
CA PRO A 141 -12.29 -20.52 -1.54
C PRO A 141 -12.14 -20.07 -3.01
N GLU A 142 -13.13 -19.36 -3.53
CA GLU A 142 -13.14 -18.80 -4.88
C GLU A 142 -12.69 -17.33 -4.82
N PRO A 143 -11.76 -16.89 -5.70
CA PRO A 143 -11.29 -15.52 -5.69
C PRO A 143 -12.39 -14.56 -6.15
N GLY A 144 -12.46 -13.40 -5.52
CA GLY A 144 -13.41 -12.36 -5.86
C GLY A 144 -13.21 -11.09 -5.06
N HIS A 145 -14.25 -10.28 -5.00
CA HIS A 145 -14.32 -9.06 -4.19
C HIS A 145 -15.72 -8.87 -3.63
N VAL A 146 -15.85 -7.98 -2.65
CA VAL A 146 -17.14 -7.60 -2.09
C VAL A 146 -17.58 -6.26 -2.67
N GLU A 147 -18.86 -6.18 -3.01
CA GLU A 147 -19.53 -4.97 -3.45
C GLU A 147 -20.57 -4.54 -2.42
N LEU A 148 -20.44 -3.30 -1.94
CA LEU A 148 -21.44 -2.61 -1.14
C LEU A 148 -22.25 -1.65 -2.01
N ARG A 149 -23.57 -1.68 -1.86
CA ARG A 149 -24.52 -0.87 -2.65
C ARG A 149 -25.55 -0.23 -1.74
N ILE A 150 -25.96 1.01 -2.07
CA ILE A 150 -27.09 1.66 -1.40
C ILE A 150 -28.40 1.08 -1.96
N LEU A 151 -29.21 0.48 -1.10
CA LEU A 151 -30.59 0.07 -1.43
C LEU A 151 -31.58 1.21 -1.17
N ASP A 152 -31.43 1.89 -0.04
CA ASP A 152 -32.28 3.01 0.37
C ASP A 152 -31.47 4.02 1.19
N ALA A 153 -31.85 5.29 1.10
CA ALA A 153 -31.23 6.37 1.86
C ALA A 153 -32.29 7.42 2.22
N GLN A 154 -32.49 7.62 3.52
CA GLN A 154 -33.46 8.54 4.10
C GLN A 154 -32.74 9.63 4.87
N GLY A 155 -33.27 10.85 4.83
CA GLY A 155 -32.74 11.98 5.58
C GLY A 155 -33.03 13.33 4.89
N PRO A 156 -32.59 14.44 5.49
CA PRO A 156 -32.86 15.80 5.01
C PRO A 156 -32.06 16.22 3.75
N GLY A 157 -31.19 15.35 3.23
CA GLY A 157 -30.45 15.62 1.99
C GLY A 157 -29.66 14.40 1.50
N PHE A 158 -28.59 14.62 0.75
CA PHE A 158 -27.77 13.50 0.24
C PHE A 158 -26.83 12.89 1.28
N ILE A 159 -26.38 11.66 0.98
CA ILE A 159 -25.24 10.97 1.59
C ILE A 159 -24.28 10.62 0.45
N GLU A 160 -23.00 10.99 0.58
CA GLU A 160 -21.93 10.59 -0.34
C GLU A 160 -20.78 9.96 0.45
N ALA A 161 -20.29 8.82 -0.02
CA ALA A 161 -19.10 8.17 0.51
C ALA A 161 -18.03 8.18 -0.58
N PHE A 162 -16.85 8.70 -0.30
CA PHE A 162 -15.78 8.84 -1.28
C PHE A 162 -14.40 8.75 -0.61
N ILE A 163 -13.41 8.36 -1.39
CA ILE A 163 -12.01 8.46 -0.98
C ILE A 163 -11.36 9.60 -1.74
N THR A 164 -10.42 10.25 -1.09
CA THR A 164 -9.57 11.26 -1.70
C THR A 164 -8.26 10.60 -2.05
N GLY A 165 -7.97 10.45 -3.34
CA GLY A 165 -6.69 9.89 -3.78
C GLY A 165 -5.51 10.75 -3.36
N THR A 166 -4.29 10.24 -3.55
CA THR A 166 -3.03 10.85 -3.09
C THR A 166 -2.87 12.31 -3.56
N PHE A 167 -3.48 12.64 -4.70
CA PHE A 167 -3.42 13.95 -5.34
C PHE A 167 -4.63 14.85 -5.05
N GLY A 168 -5.44 14.54 -4.04
CA GLY A 168 -6.59 15.35 -3.62
C GLY A 168 -7.85 15.15 -4.47
N SER A 169 -7.78 14.29 -5.49
CA SER A 169 -8.92 13.99 -6.36
C SER A 169 -9.88 13.00 -5.69
N PRO A 170 -11.16 13.35 -5.52
CA PRO A 170 -12.16 12.46 -4.95
C PRO A 170 -12.56 11.36 -5.96
N GLU A 171 -12.53 10.11 -5.49
CA GLU A 171 -13.13 8.94 -6.11
C GLU A 171 -14.38 8.55 -5.32
N ARG A 172 -15.54 8.58 -5.97
CA ARG A 172 -16.82 8.35 -5.33
C ARG A 172 -17.08 6.86 -5.21
N LEU A 173 -17.32 6.39 -3.99
CA LEU A 173 -17.61 4.99 -3.68
C LEU A 173 -19.12 4.74 -3.65
N LEU A 174 -19.87 5.54 -2.90
CA LEU A 174 -21.34 5.45 -2.79
C LEU A 174 -21.99 6.82 -2.90
N SER A 175 -23.22 6.86 -3.41
CA SER A 175 -24.00 8.09 -3.53
C SER A 175 -25.49 7.81 -3.45
N SER A 176 -26.19 8.48 -2.52
CA SER A 176 -27.65 8.43 -2.50
C SER A 176 -28.29 9.14 -3.70
N LYS A 177 -27.55 10.03 -4.36
CA LYS A 177 -27.97 10.70 -5.62
C LYS A 177 -27.74 9.84 -6.86
N ASN A 178 -26.82 8.88 -6.80
CA ASN A 178 -26.50 7.96 -7.88
C ASN A 178 -26.23 6.55 -7.34
N THR A 179 -27.30 5.78 -7.17
CA THR A 179 -27.25 4.41 -6.63
C THR A 179 -26.62 3.38 -7.58
N SER A 180 -26.17 3.80 -8.78
CA SER A 180 -25.35 2.94 -9.64
C SER A 180 -23.89 2.81 -9.17
N LEU A 181 -23.43 3.71 -8.28
CA LEU A 181 -22.12 3.60 -7.66
C LEU A 181 -22.06 2.46 -6.65
N VAL A 182 -20.90 1.83 -6.56
CA VAL A 182 -20.64 0.62 -5.78
C VAL A 182 -19.30 0.79 -5.11
N ALA A 183 -19.24 0.61 -3.79
CA ALA A 183 -17.97 0.48 -3.10
C ALA A 183 -17.49 -0.97 -3.27
N SER A 184 -16.31 -1.16 -3.87
CA SER A 184 -15.71 -2.48 -4.07
C SER A 184 -14.48 -2.61 -3.19
N LEU A 185 -14.44 -3.68 -2.40
CA LEU A 185 -13.33 -3.99 -1.51
C LEU A 185 -12.87 -5.45 -1.76
N PRO A 186 -11.55 -5.70 -1.82
CA PRO A 186 -11.03 -7.05 -1.74
C PRO A 186 -11.37 -7.74 -0.41
N GLU A 187 -11.20 -9.05 -0.37
CA GLU A 187 -11.28 -9.84 0.87
C GLU A 187 -10.15 -9.45 1.84
N ASN A 188 -10.42 -9.49 3.15
CA ASN A 188 -9.50 -9.10 4.21
C ASN A 188 -8.87 -7.70 4.01
N ALA A 189 -9.67 -6.77 3.49
CA ALA A 189 -9.27 -5.40 3.22
C ALA A 189 -10.13 -4.43 4.02
N HIS A 190 -9.55 -3.30 4.42
CA HIS A 190 -10.30 -2.15 4.89
C HIS A 190 -9.88 -0.89 4.14
N THR A 191 -10.75 0.10 4.13
CA THR A 191 -10.48 1.41 3.54
C THR A 191 -11.16 2.52 4.31
N HIS A 192 -10.44 3.61 4.53
CA HIS A 192 -10.97 4.77 5.22
C HIS A 192 -11.71 5.68 4.26
N VAL A 193 -12.92 6.09 4.65
CA VAL A 193 -13.84 6.76 3.74
C VAL A 193 -14.18 8.14 4.27
N SER A 194 -14.24 9.11 3.35
CA SER A 194 -14.84 10.41 3.63
C SER A 194 -16.36 10.33 3.43
N TRP A 195 -17.13 10.81 4.39
CA TRP A 195 -18.59 10.80 4.35
C TRP A 195 -19.14 12.22 4.37
N ALA A 196 -19.93 12.58 3.35
CA ALA A 196 -20.54 13.89 3.22
C ALA A 196 -22.07 13.85 3.33
N PHE A 197 -22.61 14.81 4.07
CA PHE A 197 -24.04 15.00 4.28
C PHE A 197 -24.43 16.45 3.99
N GLU A 198 -25.56 16.63 3.30
CA GLU A 198 -25.99 17.95 2.83
C GLU A 198 -26.53 18.85 3.95
N GLN A 199 -27.33 18.31 4.86
CA GLN A 199 -28.08 19.07 5.87
C GLN A 199 -27.95 18.41 7.24
N ALA A 200 -28.24 19.17 8.30
CA ALA A 200 -28.37 18.61 9.63
C ALA A 200 -29.67 17.80 9.76
N GLY A 201 -29.62 16.74 10.57
CA GLY A 201 -30.74 15.89 10.92
C GLY A 201 -30.35 14.41 10.97
N GLU A 202 -31.36 13.56 11.17
CA GLU A 202 -31.20 12.11 11.19
C GLU A 202 -31.18 11.54 9.77
N TYR A 203 -30.26 10.62 9.52
CA TYR A 203 -30.18 9.86 8.28
C TYR A 203 -30.24 8.36 8.56
N ALA A 204 -30.82 7.62 7.63
CA ALA A 204 -30.79 6.17 7.61
C ALA A 204 -30.32 5.68 6.24
N LEU A 205 -29.29 4.84 6.22
CA LEU A 205 -28.66 4.30 5.02
C LEU A 205 -28.79 2.77 5.03
N GLU A 206 -29.51 2.21 4.07
CA GLU A 206 -29.62 0.77 3.89
C GLU A 206 -28.61 0.30 2.85
N LEU A 207 -27.67 -0.54 3.28
CA LEU A 207 -26.61 -1.10 2.47
C LEU A 207 -26.85 -2.59 2.24
N ALA A 208 -26.59 -3.05 1.01
CA ALA A 208 -26.50 -4.46 0.67
C ALA A 208 -25.05 -4.80 0.30
N ALA A 209 -24.58 -5.93 0.83
CA ALA A 209 -23.29 -6.51 0.53
C ALA A 209 -23.48 -7.75 -0.36
N CYS A 210 -22.71 -7.82 -1.45
CA CYS A 210 -22.64 -8.99 -2.33
C CYS A 210 -21.18 -9.40 -2.50
N PHE A 211 -20.91 -10.70 -2.46
CA PHE A 211 -19.65 -11.25 -2.94
C PHE A 211 -19.73 -11.42 -4.46
N VAL A 212 -18.74 -10.95 -5.20
CA VAL A 212 -18.65 -11.05 -6.65
C VAL A 212 -17.43 -11.91 -6.99
N PRO A 213 -17.61 -13.18 -7.36
CA PRO A 213 -16.51 -14.02 -7.81
C PRO A 213 -15.90 -13.45 -9.09
N ASP A 214 -14.58 -13.62 -9.29
CA ASP A 214 -13.91 -13.27 -10.56
C ASP A 214 -14.53 -14.00 -11.76
N GLN A 215 -15.09 -15.19 -11.52
CA GLN A 215 -15.86 -15.97 -12.48
C GLN A 215 -17.15 -16.48 -11.84
N GLY A 216 -18.28 -15.89 -12.19
CA GLY A 216 -19.59 -16.32 -11.71
C GLY A 216 -20.56 -15.16 -11.55
N ASP A 217 -21.71 -15.48 -10.96
CA ASP A 217 -22.72 -14.48 -10.63
C ASP A 217 -22.50 -13.94 -9.21
N ALA A 218 -22.86 -12.66 -9.00
CA ALA A 218 -22.82 -12.03 -7.69
C ALA A 218 -23.73 -12.77 -6.68
N GLN A 219 -23.22 -12.97 -5.48
CA GLN A 219 -23.86 -13.72 -4.41
C GLN A 219 -24.18 -12.77 -3.24
N PRO A 220 -25.46 -12.58 -2.88
CA PRO A 220 -25.83 -11.76 -1.73
C PRO A 220 -25.22 -12.29 -0.43
N ILE A 221 -24.75 -11.38 0.43
CA ILE A 221 -24.23 -11.69 1.76
C ILE A 221 -25.23 -11.25 2.82
N ALA A 222 -25.46 -9.94 2.93
CA ALA A 222 -26.27 -9.34 3.98
C ALA A 222 -26.81 -7.97 3.55
N THR A 223 -27.86 -7.52 4.23
CA THR A 223 -28.38 -6.16 4.16
C THR A 223 -28.47 -5.60 5.58
N GLN A 224 -28.01 -4.37 5.78
CA GLN A 224 -28.09 -3.70 7.07
C GLN A 224 -28.43 -2.22 6.90
N ARG A 225 -29.20 -1.68 7.85
CA ARG A 225 -29.49 -0.26 7.94
C ARG A 225 -28.62 0.39 9.00
N PHE A 226 -27.95 1.47 8.62
CA PHE A 226 -27.09 2.29 9.47
C PHE A 226 -27.73 3.64 9.72
N ARG A 227 -27.61 4.17 10.95
CA ARG A 227 -28.18 5.45 11.36
C ARG A 227 -27.09 6.47 11.61
N PHE A 228 -27.31 7.71 11.16
CA PHE A 228 -26.42 8.83 11.39
C PHE A 228 -27.17 9.98 12.04
N ALA A 229 -26.53 10.68 12.98
CA ALA A 229 -27.00 11.94 13.52
C ALA A 229 -26.07 13.07 13.05
N VAL A 230 -26.54 13.90 12.12
CA VAL A 230 -25.74 14.91 11.43
C VAL A 230 -26.02 16.29 11.97
N GLY A 231 -25.00 16.96 12.51
CA GLY A 231 -25.11 18.32 13.05
C GLY A 231 -26.00 18.45 14.29
N GLU A 232 -26.52 17.35 14.81
CA GLU A 232 -27.44 17.27 15.94
C GLU A 232 -26.92 16.28 16.99
N ALA A 233 -27.50 16.31 18.20
CA ALA A 233 -27.12 15.37 19.25
C ALA A 233 -27.63 13.95 18.88
N PRO A 234 -26.77 12.92 18.89
CA PRO A 234 -27.19 11.56 18.59
C PRO A 234 -28.13 11.03 19.67
N ASP A 235 -29.21 10.37 19.26
CA ASP A 235 -30.16 9.68 20.13
C ASP A 235 -30.10 8.16 19.88
N GLY A 236 -29.54 7.42 20.83
CA GLY A 236 -29.38 5.98 20.70
C GLY A 236 -28.66 5.32 21.88
N PRO A 237 -28.82 4.00 22.07
CA PRO A 237 -28.18 3.26 23.16
C PRO A 237 -26.66 3.12 22.98
N SER A 238 -26.14 3.20 21.75
CA SER A 238 -24.71 3.23 21.45
C SER A 238 -24.42 4.33 20.43
N VAL A 239 -23.42 5.18 20.70
CA VAL A 239 -23.06 6.32 19.86
C VAL A 239 -21.60 6.16 19.41
N LEU A 240 -21.39 6.18 18.10
CA LEU A 240 -20.08 6.16 17.47
C LEU A 240 -19.66 7.61 17.15
N ASP A 241 -18.91 8.25 18.06
CA ASP A 241 -18.53 9.66 17.96
C ASP A 241 -17.02 9.93 17.94
N GLN A 242 -16.19 8.91 18.19
CA GLN A 242 -14.74 8.98 18.23
C GLN A 242 -14.13 7.61 17.88
N GLY A 243 -12.82 7.59 17.68
CA GLY A 243 -12.09 6.36 17.37
C GLY A 243 -12.20 5.94 15.89
N HIS A 244 -11.64 4.79 15.58
CA HIS A 244 -11.76 4.14 14.28
C HIS A 244 -12.90 3.10 14.30
N GLU A 245 -13.77 3.17 13.30
CA GLU A 245 -14.87 2.22 13.14
C GLU A 245 -15.13 1.94 11.65
N ASP A 246 -15.23 0.67 11.28
CA ASP A 246 -15.50 0.25 9.91
C ASP A 246 -16.90 -0.37 9.78
N ILE A 247 -17.66 0.05 8.76
CA ILE A 247 -18.82 -0.72 8.29
C ILE A 247 -18.28 -1.99 7.63
N THR A 248 -18.49 -3.13 8.30
CA THR A 248 -17.77 -4.37 8.02
C THR A 248 -18.66 -5.44 7.44
N VAL A 249 -18.27 -6.00 6.29
CA VAL A 249 -18.85 -7.21 5.72
C VAL A 249 -18.06 -8.41 6.24
N ASP A 250 -18.69 -9.25 7.06
CA ASP A 250 -18.09 -10.53 7.48
C ASP A 250 -18.57 -11.64 6.53
N LEU A 251 -17.64 -12.17 5.74
CA LEU A 251 -17.90 -13.23 4.77
C LEU A 251 -18.23 -14.57 5.42
N ASN A 252 -17.73 -14.84 6.63
CA ASN A 252 -17.93 -16.08 7.36
C ASN A 252 -19.22 -16.04 8.17
N ALA A 253 -19.49 -14.92 8.84
CA ALA A 253 -20.72 -14.72 9.61
C ALA A 253 -21.93 -14.35 8.73
N HIS A 254 -21.69 -14.04 7.44
CA HIS A 254 -22.71 -13.57 6.50
C HIS A 254 -23.46 -12.34 7.06
N SER A 255 -22.71 -11.35 7.52
CA SER A 255 -23.27 -10.19 8.21
C SER A 255 -22.68 -8.86 7.72
N LEU A 256 -23.39 -7.78 8.01
CA LEU A 256 -22.94 -6.40 7.78
C LEU A 256 -23.09 -5.64 9.09
N GLY A 257 -21.98 -5.22 9.69
CA GLY A 257 -21.94 -4.67 11.05
C GLY A 257 -20.82 -3.67 11.24
N PHE A 258 -20.28 -3.61 12.46
CA PHE A 258 -19.21 -2.70 12.86
C PHE A 258 -18.03 -3.49 13.41
N VAL A 259 -16.82 -3.12 12.99
CA VAL A 259 -15.55 -3.57 13.59
C VAL A 259 -14.67 -2.35 13.76
N GLY A 260 -14.08 -2.20 14.94
CA GLY A 260 -13.29 -1.03 15.28
C GLY A 260 -13.11 -0.92 16.78
N ASP A 261 -12.84 0.30 17.25
CA ASP A 261 -12.59 0.60 18.66
C ASP A 261 -13.82 0.34 19.55
N GLN A 262 -15.03 0.55 19.01
CA GLN A 262 -16.28 0.43 19.78
C GLN A 262 -17.09 -0.80 19.38
N ALA A 263 -17.15 -1.14 18.09
CA ALA A 263 -17.81 -2.32 17.53
C ALA A 263 -19.23 -2.64 18.09
N PRO A 264 -20.16 -1.66 18.15
CA PRO A 264 -21.50 -1.87 18.67
C PRO A 264 -22.36 -2.72 17.71
N HIS A 265 -23.48 -3.26 18.21
CA HIS A 265 -24.47 -3.89 17.34
C HIS A 265 -25.10 -2.85 16.38
N PRO A 266 -25.19 -3.12 15.06
CA PRO A 266 -25.56 -2.08 14.08
C PRO A 266 -26.99 -1.54 14.26
N ASP A 267 -27.93 -2.36 14.76
CA ASP A 267 -29.29 -1.92 15.04
C ASP A 267 -29.40 -0.96 16.25
N GLU A 268 -28.40 -0.97 17.12
CA GLU A 268 -28.37 -0.17 18.36
C GLU A 268 -27.50 1.08 18.20
N ALA A 269 -26.58 1.08 17.25
CA ALA A 269 -25.64 2.16 17.01
C ALA A 269 -26.25 3.37 16.29
N VAL A 270 -25.70 4.54 16.57
CA VAL A 270 -25.88 5.78 15.82
C VAL A 270 -24.51 6.40 15.57
N ILE A 271 -24.18 6.65 14.31
CA ILE A 271 -22.94 7.31 13.92
C ILE A 271 -23.11 8.83 14.08
N ALA A 272 -22.32 9.43 14.94
CA ALA A 272 -22.35 10.87 15.16
C ALA A 272 -21.52 11.58 14.07
N VAL A 273 -22.11 12.61 13.45
CA VAL A 273 -21.44 13.53 12.54
C VAL A 273 -21.57 14.92 13.17
N PRO A 274 -20.67 15.31 14.09
CA PRO A 274 -20.87 16.50 14.93
C PRO A 274 -20.93 17.79 14.12
N ALA A 275 -21.55 18.84 14.68
CA ALA A 275 -21.68 20.12 13.99
C ALA A 275 -20.33 20.75 13.57
N GLN A 276 -19.23 20.44 14.26
CA GLN A 276 -17.86 20.87 13.92
C GLN A 276 -17.32 20.27 12.60
N THR A 277 -17.99 19.28 12.04
CA THR A 277 -17.67 18.70 10.72
C THR A 277 -18.19 19.59 9.58
N LEU A 278 -19.05 20.57 9.86
CA LEU A 278 -19.58 21.51 8.89
C LEU A 278 -18.47 22.33 8.24
N GLN A 279 -18.43 22.31 6.92
CA GLN A 279 -17.47 23.07 6.14
C GLN A 279 -18.04 23.50 4.80
N LEU A 280 -17.27 24.29 4.04
CA LEU A 280 -17.68 24.77 2.72
C LEU A 280 -17.13 23.87 1.63
N ILE A 281 -17.98 23.52 0.66
CA ILE A 281 -17.58 22.74 -0.51
C ILE A 281 -16.46 23.47 -1.27
N PRO A 282 -15.32 22.78 -1.57
CA PRO A 282 -14.21 23.36 -2.31
C PRO A 282 -14.64 23.93 -3.67
N ALA A 283 -13.92 24.96 -4.13
CA ALA A 283 -14.14 25.51 -5.47
C ALA A 283 -13.62 24.61 -6.60
N ASP A 284 -12.84 23.59 -6.24
CA ASP A 284 -12.32 22.60 -7.17
C ASP A 284 -13.48 21.87 -7.89
N PRO A 285 -13.49 21.85 -9.25
CA PRO A 285 -14.49 21.14 -10.02
C PRO A 285 -14.71 19.67 -9.63
N ALA A 286 -13.69 19.00 -9.08
CA ALA A 286 -13.77 17.61 -8.69
C ALA A 286 -14.75 17.36 -7.52
N TYR A 287 -15.04 18.38 -6.70
CA TYR A 287 -15.97 18.29 -5.57
C TYR A 287 -17.40 18.71 -5.90
N ARG A 288 -17.70 19.01 -7.17
CA ARG A 288 -19.06 19.43 -7.60
C ARG A 288 -20.13 18.37 -7.38
N PHE A 289 -19.75 17.11 -7.20
CA PHE A 289 -20.70 16.06 -6.84
C PHE A 289 -21.31 16.30 -5.44
N LEU A 290 -20.65 17.08 -4.57
CA LEU A 290 -21.21 17.48 -3.26
C LEU A 290 -22.17 18.66 -3.38
N GLY A 291 -22.09 19.48 -4.42
CA GLY A 291 -22.91 20.69 -4.56
C GLY A 291 -22.14 21.84 -5.20
N ARG A 292 -22.64 23.06 -5.01
CA ARG A 292 -21.99 24.27 -5.54
C ARG A 292 -20.82 24.67 -4.62
N PRO A 293 -19.73 25.22 -5.19
CA PRO A 293 -18.68 25.83 -4.40
C PRO A 293 -19.22 26.78 -3.34
N GLN A 294 -18.61 26.76 -2.14
CA GLN A 294 -18.99 27.61 -1.01
C GLN A 294 -20.36 27.30 -0.38
N GLN A 295 -21.06 26.25 -0.79
CA GLN A 295 -22.20 25.75 -0.03
C GLN A 295 -21.72 24.96 1.19
N PRO A 296 -22.44 25.02 2.33
CA PRO A 296 -22.12 24.21 3.49
C PRO A 296 -22.38 22.71 3.23
N VAL A 297 -21.55 21.85 3.82
CA VAL A 297 -21.67 20.39 3.84
C VAL A 297 -21.04 19.85 5.13
N TYR A 298 -21.62 18.83 5.75
CA TYR A 298 -21.01 18.12 6.87
C TYR A 298 -20.08 17.05 6.32
N LEU A 299 -18.80 17.05 6.70
CA LEU A 299 -17.83 16.07 6.21
C LEU A 299 -17.07 15.38 7.35
N LEU A 300 -17.29 14.07 7.49
CA LEU A 300 -16.32 13.19 8.16
C LEU A 300 -15.19 12.92 7.18
N HIS A 301 -13.96 13.19 7.61
CA HIS A 301 -12.79 13.01 6.76
C HIS A 301 -12.26 11.58 6.94
N GLN A 302 -11.74 11.00 5.86
CA GLN A 302 -10.89 9.81 5.95
C GLN A 302 -9.65 10.11 6.81
N ALA A 303 -9.14 9.10 7.55
CA ALA A 303 -8.01 9.32 8.46
C ALA A 303 -6.69 9.61 7.73
N VAL A 304 -6.52 9.09 6.50
CA VAL A 304 -5.29 9.24 5.72
C VAL A 304 -5.60 9.61 4.27
N LEU A 305 -5.01 10.68 3.71
CA LEU A 305 -5.23 11.09 2.30
C LEU A 305 -4.47 10.19 1.31
N GLY A 306 -5.18 9.62 0.33
CA GLY A 306 -4.70 8.53 -0.54
C GLY A 306 -5.80 7.51 -0.80
N LYS A 307 -5.72 6.74 -1.90
CA LYS A 307 -6.49 5.49 -2.00
C LYS A 307 -5.78 4.49 -1.09
N HIS A 308 -6.35 4.29 0.09
CA HIS A 308 -5.78 3.45 1.14
C HIS A 308 -6.69 2.26 1.35
N VAL A 309 -6.38 1.18 0.62
CA VAL A 309 -6.98 -0.13 0.85
C VAL A 309 -5.84 -0.97 1.41
N HIS A 310 -5.81 -1.16 2.72
CA HIS A 310 -4.78 -1.97 3.38
C HIS A 310 -5.44 -3.17 4.05
N GLY A 311 -4.66 -4.24 4.26
CA GLY A 311 -5.11 -5.31 5.15
C GLY A 311 -4.92 -4.89 6.61
N ASP A 312 -5.08 -5.80 7.56
CA ASP A 312 -4.76 -5.55 8.99
C ASP A 312 -3.26 -5.34 9.28
N VAL A 313 -2.45 -5.39 8.24
CA VAL A 313 -0.99 -5.47 8.31
C VAL A 313 -0.40 -4.42 7.38
N ASP A 314 0.61 -3.70 7.89
CA ASP A 314 1.39 -2.75 7.11
C ASP A 314 2.11 -3.51 5.97
N PRO A 315 1.91 -3.12 4.69
CA PRO A 315 2.55 -3.80 3.57
C PRO A 315 4.03 -3.45 3.36
N HIS A 316 4.57 -2.42 4.01
CA HIS A 316 5.90 -1.84 3.76
C HIS A 316 7.05 -2.62 4.41
N ILE A 317 6.99 -3.95 4.28
CA ILE A 317 7.79 -4.93 5.01
C ILE A 317 9.30 -4.77 4.84
N TRP A 318 9.75 -4.21 3.72
CA TRP A 318 11.18 -4.11 3.38
C TRP A 318 11.91 -3.03 4.16
N LEU A 319 11.20 -2.13 4.85
CA LEU A 319 11.84 -1.03 5.57
C LEU A 319 12.49 -1.45 6.90
N ASP A 320 12.21 -2.67 7.39
CA ASP A 320 13.00 -3.31 8.45
C ASP A 320 14.04 -4.26 7.82
N PRO A 321 15.35 -4.04 8.05
CA PRO A 321 16.41 -4.95 7.62
C PRO A 321 16.18 -6.42 8.01
N SER A 322 15.58 -6.70 9.16
CA SER A 322 15.26 -8.06 9.62
C SER A 322 14.27 -8.76 8.72
N ASN A 323 13.24 -8.04 8.24
CA ASN A 323 12.32 -8.57 7.25
C ASN A 323 13.00 -8.80 5.89
N ALA A 324 13.93 -7.93 5.49
CA ALA A 324 14.70 -8.16 4.27
C ALA A 324 15.62 -9.39 4.34
N ARG A 325 16.15 -9.75 5.51
CA ARG A 325 16.84 -11.04 5.69
C ARG A 325 15.90 -12.21 5.42
N ALA A 326 14.68 -12.17 5.96
CA ALA A 326 13.66 -13.20 5.74
C ALA A 326 13.24 -13.25 4.25
N MET A 327 13.05 -12.10 3.61
CA MET A 327 12.77 -12.01 2.17
C MET A 327 13.90 -12.66 1.35
N ALA A 328 15.16 -12.35 1.66
CA ALA A 328 16.31 -12.94 0.98
C ALA A 328 16.34 -14.47 1.11
N GLN A 329 16.02 -14.99 2.29
CA GLN A 329 15.93 -16.43 2.51
C GLN A 329 14.81 -17.08 1.70
N LEU A 330 13.62 -16.47 1.66
CA LEU A 330 12.48 -16.94 0.87
C LEU A 330 12.77 -16.93 -0.62
N ILE A 331 13.42 -15.88 -1.12
CA ILE A 331 13.85 -15.77 -2.51
C ILE A 331 14.85 -16.87 -2.84
N THR A 332 15.88 -17.05 -2.01
CA THR A 332 16.90 -18.10 -2.20
C THR A 332 16.27 -19.49 -2.26
N GLN A 333 15.31 -19.78 -1.38
CA GLN A 333 14.55 -21.02 -1.39
C GLN A 333 13.76 -21.19 -2.69
N ALA A 334 13.07 -20.16 -3.15
CA ALA A 334 12.27 -20.19 -4.38
C ALA A 334 13.14 -20.47 -5.61
N LEU A 335 14.26 -19.75 -5.75
CA LEU A 335 15.21 -19.92 -6.85
C LEU A 335 15.82 -21.33 -6.81
N SER A 336 16.34 -21.77 -5.65
CA SER A 336 16.96 -23.09 -5.50
C SER A 336 16.00 -24.25 -5.77
N ARG A 337 14.70 -24.07 -5.49
CA ARG A 337 13.68 -25.08 -5.75
C ARG A 337 13.37 -25.22 -7.23
N LYS A 338 13.50 -24.13 -7.99
CA LYS A 338 13.29 -24.11 -9.45
C LYS A 338 14.54 -24.42 -10.25
N ASP A 339 15.69 -24.11 -9.70
CA ASP A 339 16.99 -24.32 -10.30
C ASP A 339 17.99 -24.91 -9.28
N PRO A 340 17.87 -26.22 -8.99
CA PRO A 340 18.71 -26.90 -8.01
C PRO A 340 20.19 -26.95 -8.37
N GLU A 341 20.53 -26.85 -9.66
CA GLU A 341 21.91 -26.87 -10.16
C GLU A 341 22.71 -25.68 -9.62
N HIS A 342 22.06 -24.52 -9.47
CA HIS A 342 22.67 -23.28 -8.98
C HIS A 342 22.36 -22.98 -7.49
N ALA A 343 21.71 -23.89 -6.77
CA ALA A 343 21.32 -23.69 -5.37
C ALA A 343 22.48 -23.23 -4.45
N ALA A 344 23.66 -23.83 -4.60
CA ALA A 344 24.84 -23.44 -3.83
C ALA A 344 25.36 -22.03 -4.19
N ALA A 345 25.17 -21.58 -5.43
CA ALA A 345 25.51 -20.23 -5.85
C ALA A 345 24.52 -19.20 -5.29
N TYR A 346 23.22 -19.50 -5.32
CA TYR A 346 22.19 -18.67 -4.69
C TYR A 346 22.46 -18.50 -3.19
N ALA A 347 22.70 -19.59 -2.46
CA ALA A 347 22.99 -19.54 -1.03
C ALA A 347 24.25 -18.73 -0.69
N ARG A 348 25.30 -18.79 -1.52
CA ARG A 348 26.49 -17.95 -1.32
C ARG A 348 26.18 -16.47 -1.51
N ARG A 349 25.46 -16.12 -2.59
CA ARG A 349 25.09 -14.73 -2.88
C ARG A 349 24.08 -14.16 -1.89
N GLU A 350 23.23 -15.01 -1.32
CA GLU A 350 22.41 -14.66 -0.15
C GLU A 350 23.28 -14.22 1.03
N GLN A 351 24.30 -15.00 1.41
CA GLN A 351 25.20 -14.63 2.51
C GLN A 351 25.94 -13.31 2.22
N GLU A 352 26.44 -13.13 0.99
CA GLU A 352 27.08 -11.86 0.57
C GLU A 352 26.12 -10.66 0.67
N PHE A 353 24.84 -10.85 0.31
CA PHE A 353 23.80 -9.84 0.48
C PHE A 353 23.52 -9.55 1.96
N LEU A 354 23.40 -10.59 2.79
CA LEU A 354 23.14 -10.44 4.23
C LEU A 354 24.28 -9.72 4.96
N GLU A 355 25.54 -9.97 4.60
CA GLU A 355 26.70 -9.25 5.14
C GLU A 355 26.64 -7.75 4.81
N ARG A 356 26.29 -7.41 3.57
CA ARG A 356 26.12 -6.00 3.16
C ARG A 356 24.92 -5.35 3.85
N LEU A 357 23.82 -6.07 4.00
CA LEU A 357 22.64 -5.60 4.74
C LEU A 357 22.96 -5.31 6.20
N GLN A 358 23.72 -6.20 6.86
CA GLN A 358 24.18 -5.99 8.23
C GLN A 358 25.05 -4.74 8.38
N GLN A 359 25.92 -4.46 7.41
CA GLN A 359 26.73 -3.23 7.39
C GLN A 359 25.85 -1.97 7.26
N VAL A 360 24.83 -2.02 6.41
CA VAL A 360 23.89 -0.90 6.25
C VAL A 360 23.06 -0.71 7.52
N GLU A 361 22.52 -1.78 8.10
CA GLU A 361 21.77 -1.73 9.35
C GLU A 361 22.58 -1.13 10.50
N ALA A 362 23.86 -1.51 10.64
CA ALA A 362 24.75 -0.91 11.63
C ALA A 362 24.89 0.61 11.43
N LYS A 363 25.08 1.07 10.18
CA LYS A 363 25.10 2.51 9.87
C LYS A 363 23.76 3.18 10.16
N MET A 364 22.63 2.51 9.89
CA MET A 364 21.31 3.05 10.18
C MET A 364 21.16 3.30 11.68
N HIS A 365 21.58 2.35 12.52
CA HIS A 365 21.60 2.52 13.97
C HIS A 365 22.53 3.67 14.39
N ASP A 366 23.76 3.75 13.87
CA ASP A 366 24.70 4.84 14.18
C ASP A 366 24.09 6.23 13.89
N HIS A 367 23.43 6.38 12.72
CA HIS A 367 22.75 7.61 12.34
C HIS A 367 21.61 7.98 13.30
N VAL A 368 20.80 7.00 13.73
CA VAL A 368 19.64 7.26 14.60
C VAL A 368 20.03 7.44 16.06
N GLU A 369 21.11 6.80 16.52
CA GLU A 369 21.70 7.04 17.84
C GLU A 369 22.18 8.48 18.00
N GLY A 370 22.62 9.13 16.91
CA GLY A 370 22.95 10.55 16.87
C GLY A 370 21.76 11.49 17.12
N ILE A 371 20.52 11.00 17.03
CA ILE A 371 19.29 11.78 17.23
C ILE A 371 18.82 11.64 18.69
N ALA A 372 18.62 12.77 19.36
CA ALA A 372 18.06 12.80 20.71
C ALA A 372 16.69 12.07 20.77
N PRO A 373 16.41 11.22 21.78
CA PRO A 373 15.17 10.44 21.84
C PRO A 373 13.90 11.28 21.68
N SER A 374 13.84 12.48 22.26
CA SER A 374 12.71 13.41 22.15
C SER A 374 12.53 14.05 20.76
N ARG A 375 13.38 13.71 19.79
CA ARG A 375 13.33 14.21 18.41
C ARG A 375 13.13 13.08 17.40
N ARG A 376 12.98 11.83 17.87
CA ARG A 376 12.79 10.64 17.04
C ARG A 376 11.33 10.47 16.59
N HIS A 377 10.70 11.56 16.19
CA HIS A 377 9.31 11.59 15.76
C HIS A 377 9.25 11.72 14.23
N LEU A 378 8.54 10.80 13.58
CA LEU A 378 8.29 10.79 12.15
C LEU A 378 6.92 11.38 11.86
N LEU A 379 6.92 12.48 11.11
CA LEU A 379 5.72 13.06 10.51
C LEU A 379 5.89 12.98 8.99
N SER A 380 5.13 12.13 8.31
CA SER A 380 5.31 11.85 6.87
C SER A 380 4.06 12.17 6.05
N THR A 381 4.18 12.22 4.72
CA THR A 381 3.02 12.29 3.81
C THR A 381 2.48 10.94 3.37
N HIS A 382 3.17 9.87 3.74
CA HIS A 382 2.86 8.49 3.37
C HIS A 382 2.87 7.64 4.62
N ASP A 383 1.79 6.89 4.83
CA ASP A 383 1.67 5.97 5.96
C ASP A 383 2.33 4.63 5.64
N GLY A 384 3.66 4.63 5.65
CA GLY A 384 4.41 3.43 5.29
C GLY A 384 5.73 3.27 6.01
N PHE A 385 5.96 3.99 7.11
CA PHE A 385 7.22 3.94 7.84
C PHE A 385 7.15 3.14 9.14
N GLY A 386 6.09 2.36 9.38
CA GLY A 386 5.90 1.58 10.61
C GLY A 386 7.06 0.63 10.90
N TYR A 387 7.47 -0.18 9.90
CA TYR A 387 8.63 -1.08 10.03
C TYR A 387 9.94 -0.32 10.27
N LEU A 388 10.18 0.79 9.55
CA LEU A 388 11.37 1.62 9.77
C LEU A 388 11.40 2.16 11.20
N ALA A 389 10.25 2.65 11.68
CA ALA A 389 10.11 3.23 13.00
C ALA A 389 10.37 2.19 14.10
N GLN A 390 9.83 0.98 13.94
CA GLN A 390 10.08 -0.11 14.87
C GLN A 390 11.56 -0.53 14.87
N ALA A 391 12.15 -0.73 13.68
CA ALA A 391 13.55 -1.14 13.56
C ALA A 391 14.50 -0.11 14.19
N MET A 392 14.23 1.18 13.98
CA MET A 392 15.10 2.29 14.37
C MET A 392 14.69 2.99 15.68
N GLN A 393 13.70 2.48 16.41
CA GLN A 393 13.19 3.11 17.65
C GLN A 393 12.76 4.57 17.44
N LEU A 394 12.00 4.80 16.37
CA LEU A 394 11.34 6.06 16.07
C LEU A 394 9.85 5.93 16.42
N GLU A 395 9.19 7.06 16.63
CA GLU A 395 7.74 7.14 16.85
C GLU A 395 7.09 7.75 15.61
N VAL A 396 6.10 7.07 15.02
CA VAL A 396 5.27 7.67 13.97
C VAL A 396 4.29 8.62 14.65
N ALA A 397 4.57 9.92 14.56
CA ALA A 397 3.78 10.97 15.20
C ALA A 397 2.53 11.35 14.39
N GLY A 398 2.48 10.96 13.12
CA GLY A 398 1.29 11.08 12.29
C GLY A 398 1.60 11.16 10.80
N VAL A 399 0.54 11.22 10.01
CA VAL A 399 0.59 11.36 8.56
C VAL A 399 -0.12 12.64 8.16
N VAL A 400 0.57 13.48 7.37
CA VAL A 400 0.05 14.77 6.91
C VAL A 400 -0.19 14.75 5.41
N PRO A 401 -1.31 15.28 4.93
CA PRO A 401 -1.56 15.28 3.51
C PRO A 401 -0.57 16.14 2.72
N ALA A 402 -0.07 15.59 1.61
CA ALA A 402 0.83 16.31 0.70
C ALA A 402 0.15 17.51 -0.01
N SER A 403 -1.17 17.38 -0.26
CA SER A 403 -2.02 18.45 -0.80
C SER A 403 -2.82 19.11 0.32
N ALA A 404 -3.10 20.41 0.21
CA ALA A 404 -3.74 21.13 1.30
C ALA A 404 -4.86 22.06 0.84
N THR A 405 -6.06 21.86 1.39
CA THR A 405 -7.13 22.86 1.46
C THR A 405 -6.78 23.92 2.53
N PRO A 406 -7.44 25.08 2.57
CA PRO A 406 -7.22 26.08 3.62
C PRO A 406 -7.43 25.56 5.06
N ARG A 407 -8.31 24.56 5.25
CA ARG A 407 -8.51 23.89 6.54
C ARG A 407 -7.35 22.96 6.88
N ASP A 408 -6.88 22.19 5.90
CA ASP A 408 -5.72 21.29 6.06
C ASP A 408 -4.47 22.09 6.41
N ILE A 409 -4.32 23.29 5.85
CA ILE A 409 -3.24 24.22 6.24
C ILE A 409 -3.34 24.58 7.72
N ALA A 410 -4.52 24.92 8.22
CA ALA A 410 -4.71 25.30 9.63
C ALA A 410 -4.49 24.10 10.58
N ALA A 411 -5.00 22.92 10.21
CA ALA A 411 -4.79 21.68 10.95
C ALA A 411 -3.31 21.28 10.96
N LEU A 412 -2.66 21.24 9.80
CA LEU A 412 -1.22 20.99 9.65
C LEU A 412 -0.40 21.99 10.47
N GLN A 413 -0.72 23.28 10.41
CA GLN A 413 -0.07 24.29 11.23
C GLN A 413 -0.22 24.03 12.73
N GLN A 414 -1.38 23.54 13.17
CA GLN A 414 -1.63 23.19 14.57
C GLN A 414 -0.83 21.94 14.97
N THR A 415 -0.90 20.87 14.18
CA THR A 415 -0.12 19.64 14.37
C THR A 415 1.38 19.92 14.47
N LEU A 416 1.92 20.74 13.57
CA LEU A 416 3.35 21.11 13.59
C LEU A 416 3.74 21.91 14.85
N ARG A 417 2.83 22.75 15.37
CA ARG A 417 3.06 23.49 16.62
C ARG A 417 3.01 22.58 17.84
N ASP A 418 2.02 21.69 17.89
CA ASP A 418 1.77 20.85 19.06
C ASP A 418 2.82 19.75 19.22
N LEU A 419 3.21 19.11 18.10
CA LEU A 419 4.24 18.07 18.11
C LEU A 419 5.67 18.62 18.23
N ASN A 420 5.88 19.90 17.93
CA ASN A 420 7.19 20.57 17.98
C ASN A 420 8.31 19.79 17.25
N VAL A 421 7.96 19.20 16.10
CA VAL A 421 8.87 18.36 15.31
C VAL A 421 9.87 19.19 14.50
N PRO A 422 11.12 18.72 14.36
CA PRO A 422 12.14 19.45 13.60
C PRO A 422 11.98 19.31 12.07
N ALA A 423 11.26 18.28 11.60
CA ALA A 423 11.08 18.00 10.19
C ALA A 423 9.76 17.28 9.86
N VAL A 424 9.30 17.45 8.62
CA VAL A 424 8.29 16.63 7.93
C VAL A 424 8.96 15.90 6.77
N PHE A 425 8.56 14.66 6.54
CA PHE A 425 9.10 13.80 5.48
C PHE A 425 8.11 13.60 4.34
N VAL A 426 8.60 13.72 3.12
CA VAL A 426 7.80 13.60 1.90
C VAL A 426 8.46 12.56 0.99
N ASP A 427 7.68 11.68 0.39
CA ASP A 427 8.22 10.79 -0.64
C ASP A 427 8.73 11.64 -1.83
N PRO A 428 9.92 11.35 -2.40
CA PRO A 428 10.44 12.10 -3.55
C PRO A 428 9.46 12.26 -4.72
N ARG A 429 8.56 11.30 -4.94
CA ARG A 429 7.51 11.34 -5.98
C ARG A 429 6.48 12.45 -5.70
N GLU A 430 6.23 12.73 -4.43
CA GLU A 430 5.25 13.72 -3.95
C GLU A 430 5.84 15.12 -3.77
N LEU A 431 7.17 15.26 -3.76
CA LEU A 431 7.85 16.53 -3.48
C LEU A 431 7.39 17.66 -4.41
N SER A 432 7.30 17.39 -5.71
CA SER A 432 6.86 18.38 -6.72
C SER A 432 5.44 18.92 -6.50
N ARG A 433 4.60 18.16 -5.78
CA ARG A 433 3.19 18.45 -5.50
C ARG A 433 2.98 19.01 -4.09
N SER A 434 4.01 18.94 -3.23
CA SER A 434 3.97 19.33 -1.82
C SER A 434 4.31 20.80 -1.55
N LYS A 435 4.16 21.70 -2.54
CA LYS A 435 4.56 23.11 -2.42
C LYS A 435 3.85 23.86 -1.28
N THR A 436 2.60 23.49 -1.00
CA THR A 436 1.83 24.08 0.10
C THR A 436 2.35 23.60 1.45
N LEU A 437 2.59 22.30 1.61
CA LEU A 437 3.25 21.70 2.77
C LEU A 437 4.62 22.35 3.02
N GLU A 438 5.44 22.51 1.98
CA GLU A 438 6.74 23.21 2.06
C GLU A 438 6.60 24.63 2.57
N SER A 439 5.61 25.38 2.07
CA SER A 439 5.38 26.76 2.48
C SER A 439 4.93 26.86 3.94
N VAL A 440 4.06 25.94 4.38
CA VAL A 440 3.55 25.88 5.76
C VAL A 440 4.65 25.47 6.74
N ALA A 441 5.38 24.39 6.43
CA ALA A 441 6.49 23.92 7.25
C ALA A 441 7.57 25.01 7.40
N LYS A 442 7.94 25.66 6.29
CA LYS A 442 8.90 26.77 6.30
C LYS A 442 8.45 27.95 7.17
N ALA A 443 7.16 28.28 7.15
CA ALA A 443 6.60 29.35 7.98
C ALA A 443 6.64 29.02 9.48
N GLN A 444 6.61 27.74 9.85
CA GLN A 444 6.73 27.25 11.23
C GLN A 444 8.19 26.90 11.61
N GLY A 445 9.16 27.10 10.72
CA GLY A 445 10.56 26.74 10.97
C GLY A 445 10.85 25.24 10.92
N VAL A 446 9.93 24.43 10.39
CA VAL A 446 10.06 22.98 10.24
C VAL A 446 10.73 22.66 8.90
N LYS A 447 11.71 21.75 8.89
CA LYS A 447 12.38 21.30 7.66
C LYS A 447 11.45 20.39 6.84
N VAL A 448 11.52 20.45 5.52
CA VAL A 448 10.94 19.42 4.65
C VAL A 448 12.07 18.57 4.11
N CYS A 449 11.99 17.27 4.34
CA CYS A 449 13.00 16.28 3.99
C CYS A 449 12.39 15.13 3.19
N THR A 450 13.21 14.37 2.50
CA THR A 450 12.73 13.28 1.63
C THR A 450 13.08 11.91 2.18
N LEU A 451 12.09 11.07 2.45
CA LEU A 451 12.28 9.65 2.76
C LEU A 451 11.67 8.80 1.66
N HIS A 452 12.39 7.77 1.23
CA HIS A 452 11.91 6.82 0.23
C HIS A 452 11.11 5.72 0.91
N SER A 453 9.87 5.47 0.48
CA SER A 453 9.07 4.34 0.94
C SER A 453 9.06 3.21 -0.09
N ASP A 454 8.38 3.42 -1.23
CA ASP A 454 7.87 2.31 -2.06
C ASP A 454 8.62 2.10 -3.37
N ALA A 455 9.55 2.99 -3.70
CA ALA A 455 10.22 2.98 -4.99
C ALA A 455 11.73 3.24 -4.87
N LEU A 456 12.47 2.55 -5.73
CA LEU A 456 13.85 2.90 -6.04
C LEU A 456 13.87 4.09 -7.01
N GLY A 457 14.77 5.03 -6.77
CA GLY A 457 14.92 6.25 -7.57
C GLY A 457 16.39 6.53 -7.90
N GLU A 458 16.66 7.63 -8.62
CA GLU A 458 18.03 7.96 -9.04
C GLU A 458 19.00 8.15 -7.86
N GLN A 459 18.49 8.65 -6.72
CA GLN A 459 19.29 8.88 -5.51
C GLN A 459 19.48 7.61 -4.68
N ALA A 460 18.55 6.67 -4.79
CA ALA A 460 18.54 5.38 -4.11
C ALA A 460 18.28 4.26 -5.14
N PRO A 461 19.26 3.92 -5.99
CA PRO A 461 19.04 3.00 -7.11
C PRO A 461 19.00 1.53 -6.71
N THR A 462 19.33 1.22 -5.45
CA THR A 462 19.31 -0.14 -4.88
C THR A 462 18.62 -0.10 -3.53
N TYR A 463 18.08 -1.24 -3.09
CA TYR A 463 17.44 -1.41 -1.80
C TYR A 463 18.37 -1.02 -0.64
N LEU A 464 19.63 -1.45 -0.68
CA LEU A 464 20.61 -1.09 0.34
C LEU A 464 20.91 0.42 0.37
N ALA A 465 20.98 1.07 -0.80
CA ALA A 465 21.15 2.52 -0.88
C ALA A 465 19.92 3.28 -0.37
N LEU A 466 18.71 2.74 -0.59
CA LEU A 466 17.46 3.30 -0.06
C LEU A 466 17.49 3.36 1.46
N LEU A 467 17.85 2.25 2.12
CA LEU A 467 17.96 2.18 3.57
C LEU A 467 19.01 3.17 4.12
N GLU A 468 20.21 3.20 3.54
CA GLU A 468 21.29 4.09 3.97
C GLU A 468 20.92 5.57 3.77
N GLN A 469 20.29 5.91 2.64
CA GLN A 469 19.85 7.29 2.37
C GLN A 469 18.74 7.74 3.34
N ASN A 470 17.81 6.84 3.67
CA ASN A 470 16.76 7.14 4.65
C ASN A 470 17.36 7.45 6.02
N ALA A 471 18.27 6.61 6.52
CA ALA A 471 18.92 6.84 7.81
C ALA A 471 19.76 8.14 7.84
N SER A 472 20.52 8.41 6.78
CA SER A 472 21.27 9.67 6.66
C SER A 472 20.35 10.90 6.65
N THR A 473 19.20 10.81 5.97
CA THR A 473 18.19 11.87 5.98
C THR A 473 17.61 12.08 7.38
N LEU A 474 17.31 11.00 8.10
CA LEU A 474 16.79 11.07 9.46
C LEU A 474 17.75 11.82 10.38
N GLU A 475 19.04 11.47 10.39
CA GLU A 475 20.04 12.18 11.20
C GLU A 475 20.11 13.67 10.83
N LYS A 476 20.19 14.00 9.54
CA LYS A 476 20.31 15.40 9.09
C LYS A 476 19.09 16.26 9.44
N CYS A 477 17.90 15.65 9.42
CA CYS A 477 16.64 16.36 9.57
C CYS A 477 16.17 16.41 11.03
N LEU A 478 16.35 15.32 11.76
CA LEU A 478 15.95 15.19 13.17
C LEU A 478 17.06 15.53 14.16
N GLY A 479 18.34 15.49 13.76
CA GLY A 479 19.51 15.84 14.58
C GLY A 479 19.66 17.32 14.91
#